data_AF-A0AAU8TJC3-F1
#
_entry.id   AF-A0AAU8TJC3-F1
#
_cell.length_a   1.000
_cell.length_b   1.000
_cell.length_c   1.000
_cell.angle_alpha   90.00
_cell.angle_beta   90.00
_cell.angle_gamma   90.00
#
_symmetry.space_group_name_H-M   'P 1'
#
loop_
_entity.id
_entity.type
_entity.pdbx_description
1 polymer ?
#
loop_
_entity_poly.entity_id
_entity_poly.type
_entity_poly.pdbx_seq_one_letter_code
_entity_poly.pdbx_strand_id
1 'polypeptide(L)'
;MQEIATRYGVLDAYDAADDLICRCLSHYGEWAQYELQFVADNLAPGSSVADIGAFIGTFGLGLSQLRKLNRLCFVEANAATVELLRKNVARNASVRSDVVDAIVGPFAERNAGTFAPGNRGSFSVINPPDGNAQAPAVGSTTSLRTLSERYGPFDLFKIDVEGAEKTIFDAELEFIQSANATFWIECNESADSLDIGELFVDLGFSVFYFAFPAICLKPFREGAANEFPFAYEAGLWVTRHSAPSLSPQLREAGCMLERVTSRESLRWSLWRTPRWAPTDWLESERAELAALAVHRLFGEEYHAFLASSGTPLSNGAPRKWAEPIPVQMQQRINEMHERILQAENALAEAQNRARAADIVLFEERGRGAMAIARLEDELRRLYARVDLSEKQTAELLSSSSWRFTMPFRMISRLLRGDWSEIRRIAKAKVVRR
;
A
#
# COMPACT_ATOMS: atom_id res chain seq x y z
N MET A 1 31.41 27.97 7.94
CA MET A 1 30.10 28.28 8.55
C MET A 1 29.84 29.75 8.34
N GLN A 2 28.59 30.14 8.12
CA GLN A 2 28.15 31.51 7.87
C GLN A 2 26.74 31.73 8.43
N GLU A 3 26.35 32.99 8.60
CA GLU A 3 24.95 33.36 8.88
C GLU A 3 24.25 33.76 7.58
N ILE A 4 23.06 33.21 7.33
CA ILE A 4 22.25 33.52 6.14
C ILE A 4 20.88 34.03 6.59
N ALA A 5 20.47 35.22 6.14
CA ALA A 5 19.12 35.73 6.33
C ALA A 5 18.14 35.07 5.35
N THR A 6 17.24 34.23 5.85
CA THR A 6 16.31 33.44 5.02
C THR A 6 14.86 33.81 5.32
N ARG A 7 13.93 33.23 4.56
CA ARG A 7 12.50 33.25 4.90
C ARG A 7 12.26 32.74 6.33
N TYR A 8 13.05 31.77 6.77
CA TYR A 8 12.90 31.08 8.06
C TYR A 8 13.52 31.85 9.25
N GLY A 9 14.06 33.05 9.01
CA GLY A 9 14.88 33.81 9.95
C GLY A 9 16.37 33.71 9.60
N VAL A 10 17.24 34.10 10.53
CA VAL A 10 18.69 34.01 10.31
C VAL A 10 19.16 32.63 10.74
N LEU A 11 19.80 31.91 9.82
CA LEU A 11 20.31 30.56 10.05
C LEU A 11 21.84 30.56 10.06
N ASP A 12 22.42 29.90 11.07
CA ASP A 12 23.77 29.37 11.01
C ASP A 12 23.80 28.19 10.04
N ALA A 13 24.67 28.28 9.03
CA ALA A 13 24.72 27.36 7.91
C ALA A 13 26.16 27.00 7.54
N TYR A 14 26.31 25.95 6.72
CA TYR A 14 27.57 25.67 6.03
C TYR A 14 27.87 26.76 5.00
N ASP A 15 29.11 26.79 4.52
CA ASP A 15 29.47 27.71 3.44
C ASP A 15 28.63 27.39 2.19
N ALA A 16 28.11 28.42 1.52
CA ALA A 16 27.29 28.27 0.32
C ALA A 16 28.09 27.70 -0.85
N ALA A 17 29.42 27.84 -0.84
CA ALA A 17 30.28 27.19 -1.83
C ALA A 17 30.36 25.66 -1.63
N ASP A 18 30.10 25.19 -0.41
CA ASP A 18 30.34 23.80 0.00
C ASP A 18 29.06 22.95 0.10
N ASP A 19 27.87 23.55 -0.03
CA ASP A 19 26.60 22.88 0.17
C ASP A 19 25.46 23.44 -0.70
N LEU A 20 24.78 22.56 -1.43
CA LEU A 20 23.68 22.86 -2.36
C LEU A 20 22.55 23.60 -1.66
N ILE A 21 22.09 23.09 -0.51
CA ILE A 21 20.97 23.70 0.22
C ILE A 21 21.38 25.08 0.73
N CYS A 22 22.58 25.21 1.31
CA CYS A 22 23.10 26.50 1.77
C CYS A 22 23.31 27.50 0.62
N ARG A 23 23.71 27.03 -0.58
CA ARG A 23 23.76 27.86 -1.79
C ARG A 23 22.38 28.38 -2.16
N CYS A 24 21.37 27.52 -2.18
CA CYS A 24 19.99 27.91 -2.45
C CYS A 24 19.44 28.88 -1.39
N LEU A 25 19.73 28.67 -0.10
CA LEU A 25 19.36 29.61 0.95
C LEU A 25 20.06 30.97 0.77
N SER A 26 21.31 30.99 0.31
CA SER A 26 22.03 32.22 0.03
C SER A 26 21.50 32.93 -1.23
N HIS A 27 21.16 32.20 -2.29
CA HIS A 27 20.71 32.80 -3.55
C HIS A 27 19.22 33.19 -3.50
N TYR A 28 18.36 32.27 -3.05
CA TYR A 28 16.90 32.38 -3.11
C TYR A 28 16.26 32.73 -1.78
N GLY A 29 16.99 32.60 -0.67
CA GLY A 29 16.46 32.85 0.69
C GLY A 29 15.57 31.73 1.23
N GLU A 30 15.43 30.62 0.50
CA GLU A 30 14.55 29.49 0.83
C GLU A 30 15.00 28.21 0.12
N TRP A 31 14.47 27.06 0.56
CA TRP A 31 14.64 25.75 -0.07
C TRP A 31 13.32 24.99 -0.03
N ALA A 32 12.94 24.31 -1.12
CA ALA A 32 11.76 23.45 -1.18
C ALA A 32 10.45 24.11 -0.68
N GLN A 33 10.23 25.39 -0.95
CA GLN A 33 9.10 26.15 -0.39
C GLN A 33 7.71 25.55 -0.72
N TYR A 34 7.58 24.89 -1.87
CA TYR A 34 6.33 24.23 -2.26
C TYR A 34 6.02 22.97 -1.43
N GLU A 35 7.04 22.28 -0.92
CA GLU A 35 6.89 21.19 0.05
C GLU A 35 6.19 21.72 1.32
N LEU A 36 6.74 22.81 1.87
CA LEU A 36 6.23 23.43 3.09
C LEU A 36 4.79 23.92 2.92
N GLN A 37 4.49 24.54 1.78
CA GLN A 37 3.15 25.01 1.48
C GLN A 37 2.16 23.83 1.34
N PHE A 38 2.54 22.77 0.63
CA PHE A 38 1.70 21.58 0.48
C PHE A 38 1.41 20.93 1.83
N VAL A 39 2.43 20.75 2.68
CA VAL A 39 2.24 20.18 4.01
C VAL A 39 1.38 21.10 4.88
N ALA A 40 1.64 22.42 4.88
CA ALA A 40 0.87 23.38 5.65
C ALA A 40 -0.61 23.45 5.26
N ASP A 41 -0.92 23.35 3.97
CA ASP A 41 -2.29 23.36 3.41
C ASP A 41 -3.08 22.12 3.87
N ASN A 42 -2.40 20.99 4.09
CA ASN A 42 -3.01 19.69 4.37
C ASN A 42 -2.93 19.25 5.84
N LEU A 43 -2.15 19.95 6.66
CA LEU A 43 -2.00 19.67 8.09
C LEU A 43 -3.01 20.47 8.93
N ALA A 44 -3.62 19.90 9.97
CA ALA A 44 -4.55 20.63 10.84
C ALA A 44 -3.86 21.75 11.65
N PRO A 45 -4.55 22.84 12.04
CA PRO A 45 -3.96 23.82 12.95
C PRO A 45 -3.77 23.20 14.33
N GLY A 46 -2.64 23.48 14.98
CA GLY A 46 -2.29 22.90 16.27
C GLY A 46 -1.71 21.49 16.18
N SER A 47 -1.33 21.01 14.99
CA SER A 47 -0.66 19.74 14.85
C SER A 47 0.75 19.73 15.48
N SER A 48 1.18 18.56 15.94
CA SER A 48 2.53 18.28 16.42
C SER A 48 3.29 17.52 15.35
N VAL A 49 4.52 17.93 15.03
CA VAL A 49 5.30 17.37 13.91
C VAL A 49 6.65 16.85 14.39
N ALA A 50 7.02 15.66 13.93
CA ALA A 50 8.39 15.14 13.97
C ALA A 50 9.05 15.36 12.60
N ASP A 51 10.17 16.08 12.59
CA ASP A 51 11.00 16.37 11.42
C ASP A 51 12.27 15.52 11.51
N ILE A 52 12.27 14.36 10.84
CA ILE A 52 13.35 13.37 10.91
C ILE A 52 14.21 13.52 9.66
N GLY A 53 15.51 13.78 9.86
CA GLY A 53 16.36 14.33 8.82
C GLY A 53 16.21 15.84 8.72
N ALA A 54 16.22 16.51 9.87
CA ALA A 54 15.92 17.94 9.97
C ALA A 54 16.99 18.84 9.32
N PHE A 55 18.19 18.32 9.08
CA PHE A 55 19.34 19.08 8.61
C PHE A 55 19.56 20.32 9.50
N ILE A 56 19.57 21.53 8.93
CA ILE A 56 19.71 22.79 9.67
C ILE A 56 18.37 23.42 10.07
N GLY A 57 17.25 22.69 9.91
CA GLY A 57 15.91 23.04 10.39
C GLY A 57 15.00 23.73 9.37
N THR A 58 15.38 23.74 8.09
CA THR A 58 14.64 24.44 7.02
C THR A 58 13.17 24.01 6.95
N PHE A 59 12.90 22.71 7.06
CA PHE A 59 11.54 22.18 7.01
C PHE A 59 10.71 22.58 8.23
N GLY A 60 11.05 22.10 9.42
CA GLY A 60 10.23 22.37 10.61
C GLY A 60 10.11 23.87 10.95
N LEU A 61 11.18 24.66 10.79
CA LEU A 61 11.12 26.11 11.03
C LEU A 61 10.22 26.79 9.99
N GLY A 62 10.37 26.46 8.70
CA GLY A 62 9.54 27.02 7.64
C GLY A 62 8.06 26.64 7.79
N LEU A 63 7.77 25.38 8.12
CA LEU A 63 6.41 24.91 8.35
C LEU A 63 5.72 25.67 9.51
N SER A 64 6.45 25.98 10.58
CA SER A 64 5.91 26.74 11.74
C SER A 64 5.50 28.18 11.41
N GLN A 65 6.05 28.75 10.34
CA GLN A 65 5.67 30.09 9.88
C GLN A 65 4.40 30.05 9.02
N LEU A 66 4.17 28.96 8.29
CA LEU A 66 3.00 28.78 7.41
C LEU A 66 1.81 28.20 8.15
N ARG A 67 2.04 27.39 9.19
CA ARG A 67 1.01 26.73 9.97
C ARG A 67 1.24 26.92 11.46
N LYS A 68 0.17 27.26 12.19
CA LYS A 68 0.19 27.23 13.64
C LYS A 68 0.36 25.79 14.10
N LEU A 69 1.51 25.46 14.67
CA LEU A 69 1.82 24.14 15.23
C LEU A 69 1.70 24.18 16.76
N ASN A 70 1.47 23.01 17.36
CA ASN A 70 1.54 22.84 18.81
C ASN A 70 2.96 22.49 19.28
N ARG A 71 3.66 21.66 18.50
CA ARG A 71 5.02 21.20 18.80
C ARG A 71 5.81 20.85 17.55
N LEU A 72 7.12 21.03 17.63
CA LEU A 72 8.10 20.48 16.71
C LEU A 72 9.11 19.59 17.44
N CYS A 73 9.47 18.47 16.84
CA CYS A 73 10.59 17.64 17.27
C CYS A 73 11.52 17.43 16.08
N PHE A 74 12.68 18.07 16.11
CA PHE A 74 13.70 17.93 15.07
C PHE A 74 14.64 16.79 15.43
N VAL A 75 14.93 15.91 14.48
CA VAL A 75 15.86 14.78 14.68
C VAL A 75 16.93 14.83 13.59
N GLU A 76 18.19 14.83 14.00
CA GLU A 76 19.34 14.89 13.10
C GLU A 76 20.41 13.86 13.49
N ALA A 77 20.88 13.11 12.49
CA ALA A 77 21.83 12.02 12.65
C ALA A 77 23.30 12.46 12.46
N ASN A 78 23.55 13.56 11.76
CA ASN A 78 24.88 14.09 11.51
C ASN A 78 25.37 14.91 12.72
N ALA A 79 26.45 14.46 13.34
CA ALA A 79 26.97 15.06 14.58
C ALA A 79 27.47 16.51 14.39
N ALA A 80 27.90 16.90 13.19
CA ALA A 80 28.30 18.28 12.90
C ALA A 80 27.08 19.18 12.63
N THR A 81 26.07 18.65 11.93
CA THR A 81 24.87 19.41 11.55
C THR A 81 23.96 19.66 12.75
N VAL A 82 23.84 18.73 13.69
CA VAL A 82 22.94 18.89 14.85
C VAL A 82 23.30 20.10 15.72
N GLU A 83 24.56 20.52 15.75
CA GLU A 83 24.98 21.74 16.44
C GLU A 83 24.46 23.01 15.75
N LEU A 84 24.44 23.05 14.42
CA LEU A 84 23.84 24.15 13.66
C LEU A 84 22.33 24.17 13.87
N LEU A 85 21.69 23.00 13.78
CA LEU A 85 20.26 22.83 14.03
C LEU A 85 19.86 23.36 15.41
N ARG A 86 20.61 23.01 16.48
CA ARG A 86 20.34 23.50 17.84
C ARG A 86 20.36 25.02 17.92
N LYS A 87 21.36 25.67 17.32
CA LYS A 87 21.46 27.14 17.28
C LYS A 87 20.30 27.76 16.51
N ASN A 88 19.97 27.20 15.35
CA ASN A 88 18.88 27.69 14.50
C ASN A 88 17.51 27.56 15.17
N VAL A 89 17.24 26.42 15.81
CA VAL A 89 15.99 26.19 16.55
C VAL A 89 15.91 27.13 17.74
N ALA A 90 16.99 27.27 18.54
CA ALA A 90 17.02 28.19 19.68
C ALA A 90 16.78 29.65 19.27
N ARG A 91 17.24 30.05 18.07
CA ARG A 91 17.11 31.41 17.55
C ARG A 91 15.76 31.70 16.92
N ASN A 92 15.20 30.76 16.16
CA ASN A 92 14.10 31.05 15.24
C ASN A 92 12.77 30.34 15.60
N ALA A 93 12.78 29.31 16.45
CA ALA A 93 11.56 28.59 16.77
C ALA A 93 10.56 29.46 17.55
N SER A 94 9.32 29.50 17.07
CA SER A 94 8.20 30.24 17.69
C SER A 94 7.22 29.33 18.44
N VAL A 95 7.45 28.02 18.39
CA VAL A 95 6.62 26.96 19.00
C VAL A 95 7.48 26.08 19.89
N ARG A 96 6.84 25.31 20.79
CA ARG A 96 7.55 24.34 21.62
C ARG A 96 8.35 23.37 20.74
N SER A 97 9.66 23.39 20.88
CA SER A 97 10.56 22.66 19.99
C SER A 97 11.59 21.86 20.79
N ASP A 98 11.81 20.62 20.37
CA ASP A 98 12.82 19.72 20.91
C ASP A 98 13.82 19.38 19.77
N VAL A 99 15.12 19.27 20.07
CA VAL A 99 16.16 18.83 19.11
C VAL A 99 16.79 17.54 19.63
N VAL A 100 16.75 16.49 18.83
CA VAL A 100 17.20 15.14 19.18
C VAL A 100 18.36 14.73 18.27
N ASP A 101 19.51 14.46 18.87
CA ASP A 101 20.71 13.93 18.23
C ASP A 101 20.67 12.41 18.18
N ALA A 102 19.85 11.85 17.30
CA ALA A 102 19.68 10.40 17.17
C ALA A 102 19.54 9.95 15.71
N ILE A 103 20.02 8.74 15.45
CA ILE A 103 19.70 7.98 14.24
C ILE A 103 18.34 7.28 14.47
N VAL A 104 17.37 7.48 13.57
CA VAL A 104 16.09 6.77 13.64
C VAL A 104 16.20 5.42 12.94
N GLY A 105 15.77 4.35 13.61
CA GLY A 105 15.74 2.99 13.06
C GLY A 105 16.69 2.01 13.76
N PRO A 106 16.77 0.76 13.27
CA PRO A 106 17.49 -0.35 13.90
C PRO A 106 19.01 -0.30 13.64
N PHE A 107 19.64 0.86 13.83
CA PHE A 107 21.04 1.13 13.48
C PHE A 107 21.97 1.12 14.69
N ALA A 108 21.78 0.18 15.60
CA ALA A 108 22.63 0.03 16.78
C ALA A 108 24.11 0.05 16.38
N GLU A 109 24.92 0.77 17.16
CA GLU A 109 26.39 0.87 16.97
C GLU A 109 26.86 1.63 15.72
N ARG A 110 25.95 2.21 14.91
CA ARG A 110 26.35 3.13 13.83
C ARG A 110 26.81 4.47 14.41
N ASN A 111 28.03 4.87 14.06
CA ASN A 111 28.66 6.12 14.50
C ASN A 111 29.25 6.95 13.33
N ALA A 112 29.00 6.51 12.10
CA ALA A 112 29.44 7.17 10.89
C ALA A 112 28.36 7.05 9.83
N GLY A 113 28.29 8.07 8.99
CA GLY A 113 27.49 8.09 7.78
C GLY A 113 28.26 8.80 6.68
N THR A 114 27.55 9.12 5.61
CA THR A 114 28.13 9.71 4.43
C THR A 114 27.16 10.67 3.78
N PHE A 115 27.67 11.60 2.98
CA PHE A 115 26.85 12.54 2.22
C PHE A 115 27.48 12.77 0.84
N ALA A 116 26.68 13.22 -0.12
CA ALA A 116 27.19 13.54 -1.45
C ALA A 116 28.08 14.79 -1.39
N PRO A 117 29.25 14.82 -2.05
CA PRO A 117 30.10 16.02 -2.05
C PRO A 117 29.31 17.25 -2.55
N GLY A 118 29.32 18.33 -1.77
CA GLY A 118 28.53 19.52 -2.08
C GLY A 118 27.06 19.44 -1.67
N ASN A 119 26.61 18.37 -1.00
CA ASN A 119 25.25 18.26 -0.44
C ASN A 119 25.32 17.54 0.91
N ARG A 120 25.58 18.28 1.98
CA ARG A 120 25.55 17.77 3.36
C ARG A 120 24.14 17.44 3.85
N GLY A 121 23.12 17.97 3.17
CA GLY A 121 21.73 17.59 3.38
C GLY A 121 21.50 16.11 3.11
N SER A 122 22.24 15.51 2.17
CA SER A 122 22.09 14.09 1.81
C SER A 122 22.79 13.11 2.75
N PHE A 123 22.81 13.42 4.05
CA PHE A 123 23.49 12.58 5.03
C PHE A 123 22.71 11.28 5.26
N SER A 124 23.36 10.16 4.96
CA SER A 124 22.84 8.82 5.13
C SER A 124 23.73 7.98 6.04
N VAL A 125 23.10 7.15 6.88
CA VAL A 125 23.78 6.18 7.76
C VAL A 125 23.90 4.79 7.14
N ILE A 126 23.30 4.57 5.97
CA ILE A 126 23.44 3.35 5.18
C ILE A 126 24.54 3.51 4.14
N ASN A 127 25.06 2.39 3.63
CA ASN A 127 26.23 2.39 2.76
C ASN A 127 25.93 3.12 1.44
N PRO A 128 26.56 4.27 1.16
CA PRO A 128 26.36 4.98 -0.09
C PRO A 128 27.14 4.32 -1.25
N PRO A 129 26.88 4.76 -2.49
CA PRO A 129 27.79 4.52 -3.62
C PRO A 129 29.18 5.15 -3.43
N ASP A 130 30.13 4.67 -4.23
CA ASP A 130 31.51 5.18 -4.27
C ASP A 130 31.56 6.69 -4.58
N GLY A 131 32.41 7.44 -3.86
CA GLY A 131 32.63 8.87 -4.07
C GLY A 131 31.98 9.79 -3.02
N ASN A 132 31.15 9.25 -2.12
CA ASN A 132 30.58 10.03 -1.02
C ASN A 132 31.61 10.38 0.06
N ALA A 133 31.42 11.54 0.68
CA ALA A 133 32.27 12.00 1.79
C ALA A 133 31.80 11.40 3.11
N GLN A 134 32.75 10.97 3.96
CA GLN A 134 32.44 10.45 5.28
C GLN A 134 32.19 11.58 6.29
N ALA A 135 31.25 11.36 7.21
CA ALA A 135 31.01 12.23 8.35
C ALA A 135 30.64 11.42 9.61
N PRO A 136 30.96 11.93 10.81
CA PRO A 136 30.53 11.31 12.05
C PRO A 136 29.01 11.38 12.18
N ALA A 137 28.40 10.23 12.52
CA ALA A 137 27.02 10.17 12.97
C ALA A 137 26.97 10.32 14.49
N VAL A 138 25.82 10.76 15.00
CA VAL A 138 25.51 10.74 16.43
C VAL A 138 25.56 9.29 16.94
N GLY A 139 26.05 9.09 18.16
CA GLY A 139 26.19 7.74 18.73
C GLY A 139 24.92 7.16 19.33
N SER A 140 23.79 7.87 19.24
CA SER A 140 22.52 7.46 19.83
C SER A 140 21.52 7.03 18.74
N THR A 141 20.69 6.04 19.04
CA THR A 141 19.64 5.55 18.15
C THR A 141 18.28 5.65 18.83
N THR A 142 17.22 5.89 18.05
CA THR A 142 15.84 5.93 18.53
C THR A 142 14.88 5.27 17.52
N SER A 143 13.64 5.06 17.92
CA SER A 143 12.54 4.64 17.05
C SER A 143 11.48 5.74 16.93
N LEU A 144 10.61 5.66 15.93
CA LEU A 144 9.43 6.52 15.77
C LEU A 144 8.50 6.37 16.98
N ARG A 145 8.33 5.14 17.48
CA ARG A 145 7.59 4.87 18.72
C ARG A 145 8.18 5.62 19.91
N THR A 146 9.49 5.48 20.15
CA THR A 146 10.15 6.13 21.30
C THR A 146 10.14 7.65 21.18
N LEU A 147 10.26 8.20 19.97
CA LEU A 147 10.09 9.63 19.73
C LEU A 147 8.69 10.09 20.16
N SER A 148 7.66 9.35 19.76
CA SER A 148 6.26 9.66 20.11
C SER A 148 6.02 9.59 21.62
N GLU A 149 6.54 8.56 22.28
CA GLU A 149 6.39 8.36 23.73
C GLU A 149 7.08 9.46 24.54
N ARG A 150 8.25 9.94 24.08
CA ARG A 150 9.09 10.88 24.83
C ARG A 150 8.77 12.34 24.55
N TYR A 151 8.52 12.68 23.29
CA TYR A 151 8.37 14.06 22.84
C TYR A 151 6.92 14.41 22.49
N GLY A 152 6.04 13.42 22.43
CA GLY A 152 4.59 13.59 22.32
C GLY A 152 4.03 12.87 21.10
N PRO A 153 2.72 12.54 21.10
CA PRO A 153 2.10 12.03 19.88
C PRO A 153 2.24 13.08 18.78
N PHE A 154 2.62 12.63 17.59
CA PHE A 154 2.76 13.49 16.42
C PHE A 154 1.62 13.21 15.44
N ASP A 155 1.11 14.26 14.82
CA ASP A 155 0.11 14.18 13.75
C ASP A 155 0.80 13.99 12.39
N LEU A 156 2.07 14.37 12.28
CA LEU A 156 2.90 14.24 11.10
C LEU A 156 4.32 13.78 11.45
N PHE A 157 4.80 12.76 10.75
CA PHE A 157 6.22 12.40 10.69
C PHE A 157 6.74 12.74 9.30
N LYS A 158 7.63 13.73 9.18
CA LYS A 158 8.52 13.85 8.01
C LYS A 158 9.67 12.88 8.20
N ILE A 159 9.94 12.07 7.18
CA ILE A 159 11.03 11.10 7.16
C ILE A 159 11.79 11.27 5.86
N ASP A 160 13.01 11.80 5.99
CA ASP A 160 13.91 12.17 4.90
C ASP A 160 15.34 11.90 5.38
N VAL A 161 15.70 10.63 5.40
CA VAL A 161 16.93 10.11 6.02
C VAL A 161 17.84 9.45 4.98
N GLU A 162 17.59 9.79 3.72
CA GLU A 162 18.47 9.54 2.57
C GLU A 162 18.76 8.03 2.42
N GLY A 163 17.67 7.26 2.25
CA GLY A 163 17.67 5.85 1.89
C GLY A 163 17.43 4.88 3.05
N ALA A 164 17.40 5.35 4.30
CA ALA A 164 17.12 4.50 5.46
C ALA A 164 15.61 4.31 5.75
N GLU A 165 14.73 4.97 4.99
CA GLU A 165 13.26 5.02 5.20
C GLU A 165 12.67 3.60 5.27
N LYS A 166 12.98 2.75 4.28
CA LYS A 166 12.45 1.39 4.20
C LYS A 166 12.85 0.56 5.43
N THR A 167 14.10 0.70 5.85
CA THR A 167 14.62 -0.02 7.02
C THR A 167 13.93 0.42 8.32
N ILE A 168 13.61 1.71 8.45
CA ILE A 168 12.81 2.23 9.57
C ILE A 168 11.42 1.62 9.55
N PHE A 169 10.74 1.63 8.40
CA PHE A 169 9.36 1.14 8.33
C PHE A 169 9.24 -0.38 8.52
N ASP A 170 10.17 -1.15 7.96
CA ASP A 170 10.23 -2.61 8.15
C ASP A 170 10.38 -2.97 9.64
N ALA A 171 11.17 -2.19 10.39
CA ALA A 171 11.41 -2.41 11.81
C ALA A 171 10.26 -1.94 12.72
N GLU A 172 9.39 -1.05 12.24
CA GLU A 172 8.37 -0.37 13.07
C GLU A 172 6.93 -0.62 12.61
N LEU A 173 6.69 -1.75 11.95
CA LEU A 173 5.38 -2.10 11.38
C LEU A 173 4.22 -2.01 12.40
N GLU A 174 4.42 -2.51 13.62
CA GLU A 174 3.40 -2.45 14.69
C GLU A 174 3.07 -1.01 15.10
N PHE A 175 4.08 -0.13 15.15
CA PHE A 175 3.88 1.28 15.44
C PHE A 175 3.11 1.94 14.31
N ILE A 176 3.52 1.75 13.06
CA ILE A 176 2.85 2.32 11.88
C ILE A 176 1.39 1.88 11.81
N GLN A 177 1.12 0.60 12.06
CA GLN A 177 -0.24 0.07 12.03
C GLN A 177 -1.14 0.70 13.08
N SER A 178 -0.62 1.00 14.27
CA SER A 178 -1.39 1.57 15.39
C SER A 178 -1.35 3.11 15.45
N ALA A 179 -0.41 3.76 14.76
CA ALA A 179 -0.27 5.21 14.74
C ALA A 179 -1.46 5.86 14.02
N ASN A 180 -2.02 6.88 14.68
CA ASN A 180 -2.99 7.80 14.07
C ASN A 180 -2.26 9.06 13.61
N ALA A 181 -1.35 8.89 12.65
CA ALA A 181 -0.49 9.94 12.13
C ALA A 181 -0.46 9.90 10.60
N THR A 182 -0.13 11.03 10.01
CA THR A 182 0.26 11.14 8.60
C THR A 182 1.77 11.00 8.49
N PHE A 183 2.26 10.40 7.41
CA PHE A 183 3.68 10.35 7.09
C PHE A 183 3.92 11.15 5.82
N TRP A 184 4.93 12.01 5.86
CA TRP A 184 5.52 12.67 4.71
C TRP A 184 6.89 12.04 4.49
N ILE A 185 7.04 11.28 3.41
CA ILE A 185 8.20 10.43 3.20
C ILE A 185 8.91 10.89 1.94
N GLU A 186 10.21 11.16 2.01
CA GLU A 186 11.00 11.46 0.81
C GLU A 186 10.84 10.33 -0.23
N CYS A 187 10.68 10.68 -1.51
CA CYS A 187 10.45 9.72 -2.59
C CYS A 187 11.46 9.93 -3.71
N ASN A 188 12.56 9.20 -3.62
CA ASN A 188 13.61 9.17 -4.63
C ASN A 188 13.34 8.14 -5.73
N GLU A 189 14.08 8.23 -6.85
CA GLU A 189 14.04 7.23 -7.93
C GLU A 189 14.77 5.94 -7.54
N SER A 190 14.16 5.17 -6.64
CA SER A 190 14.73 3.94 -6.10
C SER A 190 13.68 2.82 -6.04
N ALA A 191 14.16 1.57 -5.98
CA ALA A 191 13.28 0.44 -5.71
C ALA A 191 12.67 0.51 -4.30
N ASP A 192 13.40 1.07 -3.32
CA ASP A 192 12.94 1.21 -1.94
C ASP A 192 11.74 2.16 -1.84
N SER A 193 11.71 3.27 -2.60
CA SER A 193 10.53 4.15 -2.68
C SER A 193 9.30 3.42 -3.18
N LEU A 194 9.47 2.50 -4.15
CA LEU A 194 8.38 1.66 -4.67
C LEU A 194 7.89 0.68 -3.61
N ASP A 195 8.81 0.04 -2.89
CA ASP A 195 8.51 -0.91 -1.81
C ASP A 195 7.76 -0.21 -0.67
N ILE A 196 8.16 1.01 -0.29
CA ILE A 196 7.48 1.81 0.73
C ILE A 196 6.07 2.19 0.29
N GLY A 197 5.89 2.65 -0.96
CA GLY A 197 4.58 2.97 -1.49
C GLY A 197 3.63 1.77 -1.49
N GLU A 198 4.12 0.60 -1.91
CA GLU A 198 3.39 -0.67 -1.88
C GLU A 198 3.04 -1.10 -0.46
N LEU A 199 4.01 -1.06 0.47
CA LEU A 199 3.80 -1.36 1.88
C LEU A 199 2.64 -0.57 2.48
N PHE A 200 2.60 0.75 2.28
CA PHE A 200 1.54 1.57 2.85
C PHE A 200 0.17 1.35 2.19
N VAL A 201 0.14 1.07 0.89
CA VAL A 201 -1.10 0.65 0.20
C VAL A 201 -1.64 -0.65 0.80
N ASP A 202 -0.77 -1.65 1.01
CA ASP A 202 -1.14 -2.95 1.58
C ASP A 202 -1.60 -2.85 3.04
N LEU A 203 -1.04 -1.90 3.79
CA LEU A 203 -1.48 -1.56 5.15
C LEU A 203 -2.80 -0.75 5.19
N GLY A 204 -3.42 -0.49 4.04
CA GLY A 204 -4.70 0.19 3.92
C GLY A 204 -4.64 1.71 4.07
N PHE A 205 -3.46 2.32 3.92
CA PHE A 205 -3.34 3.77 3.88
C PHE A 205 -3.77 4.32 2.51
N SER A 206 -4.20 5.58 2.49
CA SER A 206 -4.26 6.34 1.26
C SER A 206 -2.88 6.97 1.01
N VAL A 207 -2.26 6.61 -0.10
CA VAL A 207 -0.94 7.08 -0.50
C VAL A 207 -1.06 8.03 -1.68
N PHE A 208 -0.40 9.17 -1.59
CA PHE A 208 -0.37 10.17 -2.65
C PHE A 208 1.07 10.57 -2.94
N TYR A 209 1.44 10.57 -4.21
CA TYR A 209 2.71 11.08 -4.70
C TYR A 209 2.57 12.58 -4.95
N PHE A 210 3.43 13.38 -4.31
CA PHE A 210 3.52 14.81 -4.53
C PHE A 210 4.91 15.15 -5.06
N ALA A 211 4.98 15.76 -6.24
CA ALA A 211 6.22 16.24 -6.83
C ALA A 211 6.13 17.75 -7.07
N PHE A 212 7.24 18.45 -6.86
CA PHE A 212 7.27 19.90 -6.88
C PHE A 212 8.62 20.43 -7.37
N PRO A 213 8.66 21.58 -8.06
CA PRO A 213 9.93 22.23 -8.40
C PRO A 213 10.76 22.51 -7.14
N ALA A 214 12.05 22.16 -7.18
CA ALA A 214 12.97 22.37 -6.07
C ALA A 214 13.13 23.87 -5.71
N ILE A 215 13.07 24.74 -6.73
CA ILE A 215 13.16 26.19 -6.61
C ILE A 215 11.80 26.82 -6.90
N CYS A 216 11.35 27.71 -6.02
CA CYS A 216 10.11 28.45 -6.19
C CYS A 216 10.16 29.37 -7.43
N LEU A 217 9.03 29.53 -8.13
CA LEU A 217 8.92 30.46 -9.26
C LEU A 217 9.09 31.92 -8.83
N LYS A 218 8.76 32.22 -7.57
CA LYS A 218 8.90 33.52 -6.94
C LYS A 218 9.61 33.35 -5.60
N PRO A 219 10.94 33.16 -5.61
CA PRO A 219 11.70 32.92 -4.40
C PRO A 219 11.67 34.13 -3.46
N PHE A 220 11.97 33.91 -2.18
CA PHE A 220 12.02 34.98 -1.17
C PHE A 220 12.96 36.13 -1.54
N ARG A 221 14.11 35.82 -2.15
CA ARG A 221 15.03 36.80 -2.72
C ARG A 221 14.78 36.92 -4.22
N GLU A 222 14.11 37.99 -4.63
CA GLU A 222 13.82 38.27 -6.03
C GLU A 222 15.10 38.63 -6.82
N GLY A 223 15.11 38.34 -8.12
CA GLY A 223 16.15 38.79 -9.07
C GLY A 223 17.24 37.76 -9.39
N ALA A 224 17.31 36.64 -8.67
CA ALA A 224 18.18 35.52 -9.04
C ALA A 224 17.54 34.66 -10.13
N ALA A 225 18.31 34.30 -11.17
CA ALA A 225 17.86 33.32 -12.15
C ALA A 225 17.74 31.94 -11.49
N ASN A 226 16.73 31.16 -11.87
CA ASN A 226 16.61 29.78 -11.39
C ASN A 226 17.68 28.92 -12.07
N GLU A 227 18.70 28.52 -11.31
CA GLU A 227 19.79 27.65 -11.76
C GLU A 227 19.33 26.22 -12.08
N PHE A 228 18.15 25.82 -11.56
CA PHE A 228 17.61 24.46 -11.68
C PHE A 228 16.16 24.47 -12.15
N PRO A 229 15.86 24.98 -13.36
CA PRO A 229 14.49 25.18 -13.85
C PRO A 229 13.68 23.90 -14.04
N PHE A 230 14.35 22.74 -14.15
CA PHE A 230 13.72 21.44 -14.30
C PHE A 230 13.86 20.56 -13.06
N ALA A 231 14.49 21.05 -11.99
CA ALA A 231 14.70 20.21 -10.81
C ALA A 231 13.39 20.04 -10.04
N TYR A 232 12.97 18.79 -9.83
CA TYR A 232 11.86 18.48 -8.94
C TYR A 232 12.28 17.56 -7.83
N GLU A 233 11.76 17.86 -6.64
CA GLU A 233 11.72 16.95 -5.52
C GLU A 233 10.36 16.27 -5.42
N ALA A 234 10.31 15.16 -4.67
CA ALA A 234 9.08 14.41 -4.51
C ALA A 234 9.01 13.71 -3.15
N GLY A 235 7.78 13.50 -2.69
CA GLY A 235 7.49 12.76 -1.48
C GLY A 235 6.15 12.04 -1.53
N LEU A 236 5.97 11.09 -0.64
CA LEU A 236 4.72 10.39 -0.41
C LEU A 236 3.99 11.00 0.78
N TRP A 237 2.78 11.48 0.54
CA TRP A 237 1.81 11.80 1.59
C TRP A 237 0.98 10.55 1.89
N VAL A 238 1.16 10.01 3.09
CA VAL A 238 0.56 8.75 3.52
C VAL A 238 -0.35 9.02 4.70
N THR A 239 -1.64 8.75 4.54
CA THR A 239 -2.62 9.07 5.59
C THR A 239 -3.79 8.08 5.64
N ARG A 240 -4.39 7.96 6.82
CA ARG A 240 -5.71 7.33 7.01
C ARG A 240 -6.85 8.35 7.09
N HIS A 241 -6.50 9.64 7.04
CA HIS A 241 -7.45 10.74 7.09
C HIS A 241 -7.95 11.11 5.69
N SER A 242 -8.47 12.32 5.55
CA SER A 242 -8.87 12.89 4.27
C SER A 242 -7.70 12.93 3.28
N ALA A 243 -8.02 12.69 2.01
CA ALA A 243 -7.07 12.92 0.91
C ALA A 243 -6.52 14.34 0.96
N PRO A 244 -5.21 14.53 0.69
CA PRO A 244 -4.65 15.87 0.56
C PRO A 244 -5.23 16.55 -0.69
N SER A 245 -5.21 17.87 -0.65
CA SER A 245 -5.62 18.73 -1.75
C SER A 245 -4.42 19.48 -2.31
N LEU A 246 -4.46 19.73 -3.61
CA LEU A 246 -3.49 20.57 -4.31
C LEU A 246 -4.12 21.94 -4.57
N SER A 247 -3.61 22.98 -3.91
CA SER A 247 -4.12 24.34 -4.08
C SER A 247 -3.88 24.86 -5.51
N PRO A 248 -4.70 25.80 -6.01
CA PRO A 248 -4.51 26.39 -7.34
C PRO A 248 -3.11 26.99 -7.53
N GLN A 249 -2.56 27.61 -6.48
CA GLN A 249 -1.24 28.21 -6.47
C GLN A 249 -0.14 27.16 -6.69
N LEU A 250 -0.21 26.01 -6.00
CA LEU A 250 0.73 24.91 -6.19
C LEU A 250 0.61 24.29 -7.59
N ARG A 251 -0.60 24.20 -8.13
CA ARG A 251 -0.83 23.70 -9.49
C ARG A 251 -0.24 24.63 -10.55
N GLU A 252 -0.45 25.93 -10.42
CA GLU A 252 0.14 26.96 -11.29
C GLU A 252 1.67 26.97 -11.20
N ALA A 253 2.20 26.65 -10.02
CA ALA A 253 3.62 26.47 -9.80
C ALA A 253 4.22 25.22 -10.47
N GLY A 254 3.40 24.36 -11.06
CA GLY A 254 3.85 23.13 -11.71
C GLY A 254 3.99 21.93 -10.77
N CYS A 255 3.45 22.02 -9.55
CA CYS A 255 3.41 20.88 -8.63
C CYS A 255 2.39 19.83 -9.12
N MET A 256 2.68 18.57 -8.83
CA MET A 256 1.91 17.40 -9.25
C MET A 256 1.45 16.64 -8.02
N LEU A 257 0.18 16.23 -7.99
CA LEU A 257 -0.38 15.39 -6.93
C LEU A 257 -1.15 14.24 -7.57
N GLU A 258 -0.71 13.01 -7.35
CA GLU A 258 -1.31 11.80 -7.92
C GLU A 258 -1.58 10.77 -6.81
N ARG A 259 -2.70 10.06 -6.90
CA ARG A 259 -3.00 8.96 -5.96
C ARG A 259 -2.22 7.72 -6.37
N VAL A 260 -1.50 7.13 -5.43
CA VAL A 260 -0.83 5.84 -5.62
C VAL A 260 -1.81 4.73 -5.27
N THR A 261 -2.07 3.84 -6.23
CA THR A 261 -2.96 2.68 -6.07
C THR A 261 -2.22 1.35 -6.11
N SER A 262 -0.95 1.37 -6.55
CA SER A 262 -0.09 0.20 -6.71
C SER A 262 1.36 0.64 -6.91
N ARG A 263 2.29 -0.30 -6.73
CA ARG A 263 3.70 -0.15 -7.13
C ARG A 263 3.88 0.42 -8.54
N GLU A 264 3.08 -0.07 -9.49
CA GLU A 264 3.17 0.33 -10.91
C GLU A 264 2.71 1.78 -11.11
N SER A 265 1.67 2.21 -10.41
CA SER A 265 1.22 3.61 -10.44
C SER A 265 2.27 4.58 -9.89
N LEU A 266 2.96 4.24 -8.79
CA LEU A 266 4.05 5.07 -8.26
C LEU A 266 5.24 5.11 -9.21
N ARG A 267 5.63 3.95 -9.77
CA ARG A 267 6.69 3.87 -10.79
C ARG A 267 6.38 4.78 -11.99
N TRP A 268 5.11 4.84 -12.39
CA TRP A 268 4.68 5.72 -13.48
C TRP A 268 4.74 7.20 -13.11
N SER A 269 4.33 7.58 -11.90
CA SER A 269 4.43 8.97 -11.42
C SER A 269 5.90 9.42 -11.33
N LEU A 270 6.80 8.57 -10.82
CA LEU A 270 8.25 8.83 -10.81
C LEU A 270 8.79 9.02 -12.23
N TRP A 271 8.46 8.11 -13.15
CA TRP A 271 8.90 8.18 -14.55
C TRP A 271 8.49 9.48 -15.26
N ARG A 272 7.38 10.10 -14.87
CA ARG A 272 6.87 11.35 -15.46
C ARG A 272 7.34 12.61 -14.74
N THR A 273 8.09 12.47 -13.66
CA THR A 273 8.58 13.60 -12.87
C THR A 273 9.95 14.03 -13.39
N PRO A 274 10.13 15.30 -13.80
CA PRO A 274 11.43 15.79 -14.23
C PRO A 274 12.35 15.95 -13.01
N ARG A 275 13.41 15.14 -12.88
CA ARG A 275 14.29 15.16 -11.70
C ARG A 275 15.42 16.17 -11.81
N TRP A 276 16.34 15.98 -12.76
CA TRP A 276 17.42 16.90 -13.07
C TRP A 276 17.59 16.94 -14.59
N ALA A 277 17.88 18.12 -15.13
CA ALA A 277 18.08 18.29 -16.56
C ALA A 277 19.58 18.41 -16.89
N PRO A 278 19.99 17.91 -18.06
CA PRO A 278 21.29 18.21 -18.66
C PRO A 278 21.55 19.73 -18.76
N THR A 279 22.81 20.15 -18.64
CA THR A 279 23.18 21.58 -18.65
C THR A 279 22.74 22.30 -19.92
N ASP A 280 22.78 21.61 -21.07
CA ASP A 280 22.33 22.12 -22.37
C ASP A 280 20.82 22.41 -22.42
N TRP A 281 20.02 21.93 -21.47
CA TRP A 281 18.58 22.17 -21.43
C TRP A 281 18.21 23.41 -20.62
N LEU A 282 19.07 23.87 -19.71
CA LEU A 282 18.74 24.88 -18.70
C LEU A 282 18.37 26.24 -19.32
N GLU A 283 18.93 26.55 -20.50
CA GLU A 283 18.69 27.81 -21.22
C GLU A 283 17.77 27.65 -22.44
N SER A 284 17.29 26.43 -22.72
CA SER A 284 16.56 26.13 -23.95
C SER A 284 15.08 26.46 -23.88
N GLU A 285 14.54 26.97 -24.99
CA GLU A 285 13.09 27.13 -25.16
C GLU A 285 12.39 25.78 -25.40
N ARG A 286 11.06 25.73 -25.24
CA ARG A 286 10.26 24.49 -25.41
C ARG A 286 10.51 23.77 -26.75
N ALA A 287 10.65 24.52 -27.85
CA ALA A 287 10.89 23.94 -29.16
C ALA A 287 12.29 23.32 -29.27
N GLU A 288 13.28 23.96 -28.66
CA GLU A 288 14.66 23.47 -28.61
C GLU A 288 14.78 22.24 -27.71
N LEU A 289 14.13 22.25 -26.54
CA LEU A 289 14.04 21.08 -25.67
C LEU A 289 13.42 19.88 -26.38
N ALA A 290 12.33 20.10 -27.13
CA ALA A 290 11.73 19.04 -27.93
C ALA A 290 12.71 18.49 -28.98
N ALA A 291 13.48 19.36 -29.64
CA ALA A 291 14.51 18.93 -30.60
C ALA A 291 15.62 18.12 -29.90
N LEU A 292 16.19 18.62 -28.80
CA LEU A 292 17.24 17.95 -28.03
C LEU A 292 16.77 16.58 -27.51
N ALA A 293 15.56 16.51 -26.96
CA ALA A 293 14.96 15.26 -26.48
C ALA A 293 14.73 14.25 -27.62
N VAL A 294 14.25 14.72 -28.78
CA VAL A 294 14.04 13.86 -29.95
C VAL A 294 15.37 13.32 -30.50
N HIS A 295 16.40 14.15 -30.62
CA HIS A 295 17.72 13.70 -31.06
C HIS A 295 18.29 12.63 -30.12
N ARG A 296 18.22 12.86 -28.79
CA ARG A 296 18.65 11.85 -27.81
C ARG A 296 17.82 10.56 -27.85
N LEU A 297 16.50 10.65 -28.06
CA LEU A 297 15.63 9.48 -28.21
C LEU A 297 16.05 8.59 -29.39
N PHE A 298 16.57 9.20 -30.46
CA PHE A 298 17.11 8.50 -31.61
C PHE A 298 18.60 8.16 -31.49
N GLY A 299 19.25 8.46 -30.36
CA GLY A 299 20.68 8.22 -30.14
C GLY A 299 21.58 9.11 -31.01
N GLU A 300 21.09 10.27 -31.45
CA GLU A 300 21.81 11.22 -32.27
C GLU A 300 22.58 12.22 -31.38
N GLU A 301 23.89 12.33 -31.60
CA GLU A 301 24.77 13.27 -30.91
C GLU A 301 25.16 14.43 -31.84
N TYR A 302 25.17 15.67 -31.35
CA TYR A 302 25.41 16.86 -32.17
C TYR A 302 26.76 16.81 -32.92
N HIS A 303 27.82 16.33 -32.26
CA HIS A 303 29.16 16.26 -32.87
C HIS A 303 29.26 15.27 -34.05
N ALA A 304 28.37 14.28 -34.09
CA ALA A 304 28.27 13.31 -35.18
C ALA A 304 27.19 13.70 -36.20
N PHE A 305 26.30 14.63 -35.86
CA PHE A 305 25.22 15.07 -36.70
C PHE A 305 25.75 15.76 -37.96
N LEU A 306 25.56 15.11 -39.11
CA LEU A 306 26.05 15.57 -40.42
C LEU A 306 27.58 15.70 -40.53
N ALA A 307 28.33 15.13 -39.59
CA ALA A 307 29.79 15.08 -39.68
C ALA A 307 30.22 14.02 -40.70
N SER A 308 30.92 14.43 -41.75
CA SER A 308 31.40 13.60 -42.84
C SER A 308 32.65 12.80 -42.43
N SER A 309 32.48 11.81 -41.54
CA SER A 309 33.57 10.90 -41.19
C SER A 309 33.07 9.51 -40.82
N GLY A 310 33.07 8.63 -41.83
CA GLY A 310 33.42 7.22 -41.67
C GLY A 310 32.34 6.26 -41.16
N THR A 311 31.94 5.36 -42.05
CA THR A 311 30.99 4.22 -41.90
C THR A 311 29.52 4.63 -41.97
N PRO A 312 28.76 4.18 -43.00
CA PRO A 312 27.32 4.36 -43.02
C PRO A 312 26.74 3.58 -41.85
N LEU A 313 26.23 4.29 -40.83
CA LEU A 313 25.30 3.69 -39.88
C LEU A 313 24.19 3.04 -40.71
N SER A 314 23.97 1.75 -40.44
CA SER A 314 23.16 0.83 -41.23
C SER A 314 21.88 1.48 -41.75
N ASN A 315 21.61 1.27 -43.04
CA ASN A 315 20.32 1.29 -43.74
C ASN A 315 19.23 2.19 -43.17
N GLY A 316 18.74 3.12 -43.99
CA GLY A 316 17.56 3.96 -43.76
C GLY A 316 16.28 3.18 -43.48
N ALA A 317 16.23 2.51 -42.33
CA ALA A 317 15.00 2.15 -41.67
C ALA A 317 14.32 3.48 -41.31
N PRO A 318 13.03 3.66 -41.64
CA PRO A 318 12.31 4.85 -41.22
C PRO A 318 12.44 4.99 -39.70
N ARG A 319 12.63 6.22 -39.21
CA ARG A 319 12.59 6.55 -37.78
C ARG A 319 11.30 5.95 -37.21
N LYS A 320 11.41 4.76 -36.60
CA LYS A 320 10.28 4.10 -35.97
C LYS A 320 10.07 4.80 -34.66
N TRP A 321 9.15 5.77 -34.64
CA TRP A 321 8.56 6.24 -33.41
C TRP A 321 8.03 5.02 -32.68
N ALA A 322 8.63 4.67 -31.54
CA ALA A 322 7.96 3.75 -30.63
C ALA A 322 6.60 4.37 -30.30
N GLU A 323 5.52 3.57 -30.35
CA GLU A 323 4.22 4.09 -29.94
C GLU A 323 4.34 4.67 -28.52
N PRO A 324 3.85 5.89 -28.26
CA PRO A 324 4.03 6.53 -26.96
C PRO A 324 3.55 5.58 -25.84
N ILE A 325 4.33 5.45 -24.76
CA ILE A 325 3.94 4.63 -23.60
C ILE A 325 2.51 4.92 -23.10
N PRO A 326 1.98 6.16 -23.15
CA PRO A 326 0.57 6.44 -22.86
C PRO A 326 -0.44 5.65 -23.73
N VAL A 327 -0.13 5.41 -25.01
CA VAL A 327 -0.97 4.61 -25.92
C VAL A 327 -0.91 3.13 -25.53
N GLN A 328 0.27 2.63 -25.18
CA GLN A 328 0.45 1.26 -24.70
C GLN A 328 -0.25 1.02 -23.35
N MET A 329 -0.17 1.99 -22.43
CA MET A 329 -0.89 1.94 -21.16
C MET A 329 -2.40 2.05 -21.36
N GLN A 330 -2.87 2.92 -22.26
CA GLN A 330 -4.29 3.01 -22.59
C GLN A 330 -4.82 1.70 -23.17
N GLN A 331 -4.06 1.04 -24.05
CA GLN A 331 -4.38 -0.29 -24.56
C GLN A 331 -4.46 -1.31 -23.42
N ARG A 332 -3.48 -1.32 -22.51
CA ARG A 332 -3.45 -2.22 -21.36
C ARG A 332 -4.61 -1.98 -20.38
N ILE A 333 -4.99 -0.72 -20.15
CA ILE A 333 -6.15 -0.33 -19.33
C ILE A 333 -7.45 -0.79 -20.00
N ASN A 334 -7.56 -0.66 -21.32
CA ASN A 334 -8.73 -1.13 -22.06
C ASN A 334 -8.84 -2.67 -21.99
N GLU A 335 -7.74 -3.39 -22.20
CA GLU A 335 -7.67 -4.85 -22.05
C GLU A 335 -8.06 -5.28 -20.62
N MET A 336 -7.60 -4.55 -19.60
CA MET A 336 -7.92 -4.87 -18.21
C MET A 336 -9.39 -4.61 -17.89
N HIS A 337 -9.98 -3.53 -18.41
CA HIS A 337 -11.43 -3.28 -18.30
C HIS A 337 -12.26 -4.38 -18.97
N GLU A 338 -11.86 -4.84 -20.16
CA GLU A 338 -12.55 -5.94 -20.83
C GLU A 338 -12.49 -7.24 -20.01
N ARG A 339 -11.36 -7.53 -19.37
CA ARG A 339 -11.21 -8.70 -18.48
C ARG A 339 -12.07 -8.59 -17.22
N ILE A 340 -12.20 -7.40 -16.64
CA ILE A 340 -13.07 -7.16 -15.48
C ILE A 340 -14.54 -7.37 -15.88
N LEU A 341 -14.99 -6.78 -16.98
CA LEU A 341 -16.34 -6.98 -17.51
C LEU A 341 -16.65 -8.46 -17.79
N GLN A 342 -15.69 -9.21 -18.32
CA GLN A 342 -15.83 -10.66 -18.52
C GLN A 342 -15.95 -11.42 -17.19
N ALA A 343 -15.14 -11.04 -16.19
CA ALA A 343 -15.20 -11.66 -14.86
C ALA A 343 -16.52 -11.36 -14.13
N GLU A 344 -17.03 -10.13 -14.23
CA GLU A 344 -18.32 -9.73 -13.65
C GLU A 344 -19.49 -10.50 -14.28
N ASN A 345 -19.49 -10.64 -15.61
CA ASN A 345 -20.50 -11.43 -16.32
C ASN A 345 -20.44 -12.92 -15.92
N ALA A 346 -19.23 -13.49 -15.83
CA ALA A 346 -19.05 -14.87 -15.38
C ALA A 346 -19.53 -15.09 -13.94
N LEU A 347 -19.28 -14.12 -13.05
CA LEU A 347 -19.76 -14.16 -11.66
C LEU A 347 -21.29 -14.08 -11.59
N ALA A 348 -21.91 -13.18 -12.37
CA ALA A 348 -23.36 -13.07 -12.44
C ALA A 348 -24.02 -14.36 -12.95
N GLU A 349 -23.44 -15.01 -13.96
CA GLU A 349 -23.89 -16.32 -14.43
C GLU A 349 -23.77 -17.40 -13.35
N ALA A 350 -22.63 -17.45 -12.64
CA ALA A 350 -22.42 -18.43 -11.58
C ALA A 350 -23.43 -18.26 -10.43
N GLN A 351 -23.72 -17.02 -10.03
CA GLN A 351 -24.74 -16.71 -9.02
C GLN A 351 -26.14 -17.11 -9.49
N ASN A 352 -26.48 -16.90 -10.76
CA ASN A 352 -27.77 -17.32 -11.30
C ASN A 352 -27.90 -18.85 -11.34
N ARG A 353 -26.83 -19.57 -11.70
CA ARG A 353 -26.80 -21.05 -11.65
C ARG A 353 -26.96 -21.57 -10.23
N ALA A 354 -26.29 -20.95 -9.26
CA ALA A 354 -26.41 -21.31 -7.85
C ALA A 354 -27.85 -21.12 -7.34
N ARG A 355 -28.48 -19.98 -7.63
CA ARG A 355 -29.90 -19.74 -7.27
C ARG A 355 -30.84 -20.75 -7.90
N ALA A 356 -30.63 -21.12 -9.17
CA ALA A 356 -31.44 -22.14 -9.82
C ALA A 356 -31.28 -23.51 -9.15
N ALA A 357 -30.05 -23.88 -8.79
CA ALA A 357 -29.77 -25.12 -8.06
C ALA A 357 -30.44 -25.15 -6.67
N ASP A 358 -30.45 -24.02 -5.94
CA ASP A 358 -31.11 -23.91 -4.65
C ASP A 358 -32.64 -24.10 -4.75
N ILE A 359 -33.27 -23.55 -5.79
CA ILE A 359 -34.71 -23.74 -6.05
C ILE A 359 -35.02 -25.22 -6.30
N VAL A 360 -34.22 -25.89 -7.14
CA VAL A 360 -34.39 -27.32 -7.42
C VAL A 360 -34.20 -28.15 -6.15
N LEU A 361 -33.17 -27.87 -5.35
CA LEU A 361 -32.92 -28.53 -4.06
C LEU A 361 -34.08 -28.35 -3.08
N PHE A 362 -34.68 -27.16 -3.04
CA PHE A 362 -35.85 -26.87 -2.21
C PHE A 362 -37.06 -27.72 -2.63
N GLU A 363 -37.35 -27.80 -3.93
CA GLU A 363 -38.43 -28.64 -4.45
C GLU A 363 -38.20 -30.13 -4.17
N GLU A 364 -36.99 -30.64 -4.40
CA GLU A 364 -36.63 -32.04 -4.14
C GLU A 364 -36.74 -32.38 -2.65
N ARG A 365 -36.34 -31.47 -1.75
CA ARG A 365 -36.56 -31.62 -0.30
C ARG A 365 -38.04 -31.70 0.04
N GLY A 366 -38.88 -30.88 -0.60
CA GLY A 366 -40.33 -30.93 -0.43
C GLY A 366 -40.93 -32.27 -0.87
N ARG A 367 -40.53 -32.78 -2.05
CA ARG A 367 -40.96 -34.09 -2.55
C ARG A 367 -40.48 -35.22 -1.63
N GLY A 368 -39.23 -35.15 -1.16
CA GLY A 368 -38.66 -36.11 -0.22
C GLY A 368 -39.42 -36.15 1.10
N ALA A 369 -39.75 -34.99 1.68
CA ALA A 369 -40.53 -34.90 2.91
C ALA A 369 -41.94 -35.52 2.76
N MET A 370 -42.61 -35.28 1.63
CA MET A 370 -43.90 -35.90 1.34
C MET A 370 -43.80 -37.43 1.19
N ALA A 371 -42.76 -37.92 0.52
CA ALA A 371 -42.51 -39.35 0.36
C ALA A 371 -42.24 -40.04 1.72
N ILE A 372 -41.43 -39.41 2.58
CA ILE A 372 -41.16 -39.90 3.95
C ILE A 372 -42.46 -39.96 4.75
N ALA A 373 -43.27 -38.88 4.76
CA ALA A 373 -44.54 -38.85 5.48
C ALA A 373 -45.51 -39.95 5.03
N ARG A 374 -45.55 -40.23 3.72
CA ARG A 374 -46.36 -41.33 3.16
C ARG A 374 -45.87 -42.70 3.62
N LEU A 375 -44.56 -42.94 3.57
CA LEU A 375 -43.95 -44.20 4.01
C LEU A 375 -44.18 -44.43 5.50
N GLU A 376 -44.08 -43.39 6.34
CA GLU A 376 -44.38 -43.48 7.77
C GLU A 376 -45.83 -43.87 8.03
N ASP A 377 -46.79 -43.31 7.29
CA ASP A 377 -48.21 -43.65 7.42
C ASP A 377 -48.50 -45.10 6.96
N GLU A 378 -47.87 -45.54 5.86
CA GLU A 378 -47.94 -46.94 5.42
C GLU A 378 -47.35 -47.91 6.45
N LEU A 379 -46.21 -47.56 7.06
CA LEU A 379 -45.57 -48.34 8.11
C LEU A 379 -46.49 -48.48 9.34
N ARG A 380 -47.10 -47.37 9.79
CA ARG A 380 -48.09 -47.39 10.90
C ARG A 380 -49.27 -48.30 10.59
N ARG A 381 -49.82 -48.23 9.38
CA ARG A 381 -50.92 -49.11 8.95
C ARG A 381 -50.52 -50.58 8.85
N LEU A 382 -49.28 -50.88 8.49
CA LEU A 382 -48.76 -52.25 8.48
C LEU A 382 -48.60 -52.78 9.91
N TYR A 383 -48.00 -52.01 10.81
CA TYR A 383 -47.89 -52.38 12.23
C TYR A 383 -49.27 -52.64 12.85
N ALA A 384 -50.25 -51.76 12.61
CA ALA A 384 -51.61 -51.96 13.10
C ALA A 384 -52.27 -53.25 12.56
N ARG A 385 -51.99 -53.62 11.30
CA ARG A 385 -52.48 -54.87 10.70
C ARG A 385 -51.80 -56.11 11.30
N VAL A 386 -50.50 -56.04 11.54
CA VAL A 386 -49.75 -57.12 12.20
C VAL A 386 -50.28 -57.32 13.61
N ASP A 387 -50.42 -56.25 14.41
CA ASP A 387 -50.97 -56.32 15.76
C ASP A 387 -52.39 -56.92 15.79
N LEU A 388 -53.24 -56.53 14.83
CA LEU A 388 -54.59 -57.09 14.72
C LEU A 388 -54.56 -58.58 14.36
N SER A 389 -53.68 -58.97 13.44
CA SER A 389 -53.50 -60.38 13.06
C SER A 389 -52.95 -61.20 14.22
N GLU A 390 -51.98 -60.69 14.98
CA GLU A 390 -51.46 -61.36 16.18
C GLU A 390 -52.55 -61.52 17.23
N LYS A 391 -53.37 -60.49 17.48
CA LYS A 391 -54.54 -60.58 18.39
C LYS A 391 -55.55 -61.62 17.92
N GLN A 392 -55.92 -61.62 16.64
CA GLN A 392 -56.83 -62.63 16.07
C GLN A 392 -56.26 -64.05 16.17
N THR A 393 -54.96 -64.21 15.94
CA THR A 393 -54.28 -65.51 16.03
C THR A 393 -54.22 -65.98 17.49
N ALA A 394 -53.95 -65.09 18.43
CA ALA A 394 -53.98 -65.37 19.87
C ALA A 394 -55.39 -65.77 20.34
N GLU A 395 -56.43 -65.05 19.90
CA GLU A 395 -57.84 -65.36 20.19
C GLU A 395 -58.26 -66.72 19.63
N LEU A 396 -57.87 -67.05 18.39
CA LEU A 396 -58.12 -68.35 17.77
C LEU A 396 -57.43 -69.49 18.53
N LEU A 397 -56.22 -69.28 19.03
CA LEU A 397 -55.46 -70.27 19.82
C LEU A 397 -55.98 -70.41 21.26
N SER A 398 -56.56 -69.37 21.85
CA SER A 398 -57.19 -69.40 23.18
C SER A 398 -58.64 -69.90 23.17
N SER A 399 -59.30 -69.91 22.01
CA SER A 399 -60.67 -70.40 21.84
C SER A 399 -60.82 -71.89 22.14
N SER A 400 -61.81 -72.24 22.96
CA SER A 400 -62.13 -73.60 23.41
C SER A 400 -62.48 -74.55 22.25
N SER A 401 -62.96 -74.02 21.12
CA SER A 401 -63.31 -74.82 19.94
C SER A 401 -62.09 -75.28 19.14
N TRP A 402 -60.98 -74.54 19.12
CA TRP A 402 -59.73 -74.97 18.45
C TRP A 402 -59.04 -76.09 19.23
N ARG A 403 -59.05 -76.02 20.57
CA ARG A 403 -58.59 -77.10 21.45
C ARG A 403 -59.40 -78.38 21.28
N PHE A 404 -60.71 -78.26 21.05
CA PHE A 404 -61.61 -79.40 20.86
C PHE A 404 -61.59 -80.01 19.46
N THR A 405 -61.41 -79.20 18.40
CA THR A 405 -61.51 -79.66 17.00
C THR A 405 -60.17 -80.06 16.37
N MET A 406 -59.04 -79.66 16.95
CA MET A 406 -57.69 -80.07 16.52
C MET A 406 -57.49 -81.60 16.46
N PRO A 407 -57.87 -82.38 17.50
CA PRO A 407 -57.76 -83.84 17.45
C PRO A 407 -58.57 -84.44 16.29
N PHE A 408 -59.79 -83.95 16.07
CA PHE A 408 -60.66 -84.44 15.00
C PHE A 408 -60.18 -84.06 13.60
N ARG A 409 -59.61 -82.86 13.42
CA ARG A 409 -58.98 -82.45 12.15
C ARG A 409 -57.71 -83.25 11.86
N MET A 410 -56.92 -83.61 12.88
CA MET A 410 -55.79 -84.53 12.70
C MET A 410 -56.26 -85.92 12.29
N ILE A 411 -57.30 -86.45 12.92
CA ILE A 411 -57.89 -87.76 12.58
C ILE A 411 -58.46 -87.75 11.15
N SER A 412 -59.17 -86.69 10.76
CA SER A 412 -59.72 -86.54 9.40
C SER A 412 -58.63 -86.48 8.32
N ARG A 413 -57.50 -85.82 8.59
CA ARG A 413 -56.36 -85.77 7.65
C ARG A 413 -55.60 -87.10 7.60
N LEU A 414 -55.54 -87.82 8.72
CA LEU A 414 -54.93 -89.14 8.80
C LEU A 414 -55.72 -90.14 7.95
N LEU A 415 -57.05 -90.03 7.98
CA LEU A 415 -57.95 -90.82 7.13
C LEU A 415 -57.87 -90.44 5.64
N ARG A 416 -57.45 -89.22 5.29
CA ARG A 416 -57.25 -88.77 3.89
C ARG A 416 -55.83 -89.03 3.35
N GLY A 417 -54.96 -89.66 4.13
CA GLY A 417 -53.59 -90.01 3.69
C GLY A 417 -52.65 -88.82 3.51
N ASP A 418 -52.98 -87.66 4.07
CA ASP A 418 -52.26 -86.39 3.84
C ASP A 418 -51.09 -86.23 4.83
N TRP A 419 -50.12 -87.15 4.72
CA TRP A 419 -49.01 -87.33 5.67
C TRP A 419 -48.01 -86.15 5.69
N SER A 420 -47.93 -85.36 4.60
CA SER A 420 -47.04 -84.20 4.49
C SER A 420 -47.43 -83.09 5.47
N GLU A 421 -48.74 -82.86 5.61
CA GLU A 421 -49.26 -81.73 6.39
C GLU A 421 -49.43 -82.06 7.88
N ILE A 422 -49.64 -83.34 8.20
CA ILE A 422 -49.54 -83.86 9.56
C ILE A 422 -48.10 -83.69 10.09
N ARG A 423 -47.08 -83.96 9.25
CA ARG A 423 -45.68 -83.73 9.61
C ARG A 423 -45.38 -82.25 9.86
N ARG A 424 -45.94 -81.31 9.08
CA ARG A 424 -45.74 -79.86 9.29
C ARG A 424 -46.28 -79.38 10.63
N ILE A 425 -47.49 -79.82 10.99
CA ILE A 425 -48.16 -79.43 12.25
C ILE A 425 -47.47 -80.07 13.47
N ALA A 426 -47.01 -81.31 13.36
CA ALA A 426 -46.21 -81.94 14.41
C ALA A 426 -44.85 -81.23 14.62
N LYS A 427 -44.21 -80.79 13.53
CA LYS A 427 -42.94 -80.03 13.60
C LYS A 427 -43.12 -78.67 14.32
N ALA A 428 -44.25 -78.00 14.11
CA ALA A 428 -44.58 -76.75 14.80
C ALA A 428 -44.75 -76.93 16.33
N LYS A 429 -45.03 -78.14 16.82
CA LYS A 429 -45.07 -78.46 18.25
C LYS A 429 -43.70 -78.86 18.84
N VAL A 430 -42.79 -79.44 18.05
CA VAL A 430 -41.46 -79.86 18.52
C VAL A 430 -40.47 -78.69 18.66
N VAL A 431 -40.66 -77.59 17.93
CA VAL A 431 -39.81 -76.38 18.04
C VAL A 431 -40.25 -75.42 19.17
N ARG A 432 -41.33 -75.75 19.89
CA ARG A 432 -41.82 -74.97 21.06
C ARG A 432 -41.62 -75.73 22.39
N ARG A 433 -40.49 -76.42 22.53
CA ARG A 433 -39.83 -76.59 23.82
C ARG A 433 -38.55 -75.78 23.84
#